data_AF-A0A7C9ATH7-F1
#
_entry.id   AF-A0A7C9ATH7-F1
#
_cell.length_a   1.000
_cell.length_b   1.000
_cell.length_c   1.000
_cell.angle_alpha   90.00
_cell.angle_beta   90.00
_cell.angle_gamma   90.00
#
_symmetry.space_group_name_H-M   'P 1'
#
loop_
_entity.id
_entity.type
_entity.pdbx_description
1 polymer ?
#
loop_
_entity_poly.entity_id
_entity_poly.type
_entity_poly.pdbx_seq_one_letter_code
_entity_poly.pdbx_strand_id
1 'polypeptide(L)'
;MRRRPAAGASTSSAAAAVEDVDDESDDEAAGAEYAGRGSRKRDKKRQEREAQRQAEQAARDSRQTKQDRYAEMRRRKDEEREAEERQLEEEARARQAREEAAAALEFEKWKGEISIDAEGTTENDAQENQDLLSDFVEYIKKHKCVPLEDLAAEFRLRTQECINRITSLESMG
;
A
#
# COMPACT_ATOMS: atom_id res chain seq x y z
N MET A 1 -44.97 10.48 0.26
CA MET A 1 -45.09 10.98 1.65
C MET A 1 -43.70 11.38 2.17
N ARG A 2 -43.51 12.66 2.49
CA ARG A 2 -42.33 13.19 3.21
C ARG A 2 -42.62 13.13 4.72
N ARG A 3 -41.64 12.74 5.55
CA ARG A 3 -41.64 13.06 6.99
C ARG A 3 -40.28 13.65 7.38
N ARG A 4 -40.29 14.94 7.74
CA ARG A 4 -39.23 15.66 8.48
C ARG A 4 -39.44 15.38 9.98
N PRO A 5 -38.40 15.29 10.82
CA PRO A 5 -38.54 15.57 12.24
C PRO A 5 -38.50 17.08 12.51
N ALA A 6 -39.37 17.52 13.42
CA ALA A 6 -39.57 18.89 13.85
C ALA A 6 -38.53 19.35 14.88
N ALA A 7 -38.45 20.66 15.02
CA ALA A 7 -37.54 21.41 15.88
C ALA A 7 -37.68 21.08 17.37
N GLY A 8 -36.55 21.08 18.07
CA GLY A 8 -36.44 21.29 19.51
C GLY A 8 -35.33 22.31 19.75
N ALA A 9 -35.73 23.53 20.08
CA ALA A 9 -34.87 24.65 20.42
C ALA A 9 -34.10 24.38 21.72
N SER A 10 -32.86 24.89 21.83
CA SER A 10 -32.42 25.66 23.00
C SER A 10 -31.04 26.26 22.74
N THR A 11 -31.09 27.54 22.39
CA THR A 11 -30.01 28.52 22.47
C THR A 11 -29.65 28.81 23.93
N SER A 12 -28.37 28.92 24.26
CA SER A 12 -27.85 30.06 25.04
C SER A 12 -26.34 29.95 25.25
N SER A 13 -25.62 30.73 24.45
CA SER A 13 -24.43 31.44 24.91
C SER A 13 -24.85 32.30 26.10
N ALA A 14 -24.29 32.04 27.28
CA ALA A 14 -24.41 32.92 28.43
C ALA A 14 -23.07 33.65 28.60
N ALA A 15 -23.02 34.83 27.99
CA ALA A 15 -22.03 35.85 28.26
C ALA A 15 -22.22 36.43 29.68
N ALA A 16 -21.10 36.72 30.32
CA ALA A 16 -20.88 37.76 31.32
C ALA A 16 -22.06 38.19 32.22
N ALA A 17 -22.03 37.73 33.47
CA ALA A 17 -22.58 38.47 34.61
C ALA A 17 -21.78 38.10 35.87
N VAL A 18 -20.62 38.74 36.03
CA VAL A 18 -20.04 38.91 37.37
C VAL A 18 -20.75 40.12 37.96
N GLU A 19 -21.76 39.85 38.79
CA GLU A 19 -22.42 40.86 39.59
C GLU A 19 -21.41 41.40 40.60
N ASP A 20 -20.94 42.62 40.32
CA ASP A 20 -20.35 43.52 41.30
C ASP A 20 -21.51 44.00 42.17
N VAL A 21 -21.82 43.23 43.22
CA VAL A 21 -22.74 43.68 44.27
C VAL A 21 -21.93 44.54 45.21
N ASP A 22 -22.07 45.83 44.96
CA ASP A 22 -21.88 46.95 45.87
C ASP A 22 -22.49 46.65 47.25
N ASP A 23 -21.67 46.76 48.29
CA ASP A 23 -22.12 46.92 49.69
C ASP A 23 -21.46 48.21 50.20
N GLU A 24 -21.87 49.32 49.58
CA GLU A 24 -21.76 50.64 50.16
C GLU A 24 -22.96 50.82 51.11
N SER A 25 -22.76 50.50 52.39
CA SER A 25 -23.67 50.90 53.47
C SER A 25 -22.85 51.54 54.59
N ASP A 26 -22.75 52.86 54.48
CA ASP A 26 -22.87 53.90 55.52
C ASP A 26 -22.60 53.49 56.99
N ASP A 27 -21.56 54.09 57.59
CA ASP A 27 -21.60 54.52 59.00
C ASP A 27 -20.61 55.69 59.19
N GLU A 28 -21.10 56.91 58.93
CA GLU A 28 -20.56 58.18 59.41
C GLU A 28 -20.72 58.26 60.94
N ALA A 29 -19.91 57.54 61.72
CA ALA A 29 -19.63 57.89 63.11
C ALA A 29 -18.45 57.10 63.74
N ALA A 30 -17.60 57.85 64.45
CA ALA A 30 -16.71 57.38 65.52
C ALA A 30 -15.32 56.83 65.14
N GLY A 31 -14.31 57.71 65.34
CA GLY A 31 -13.07 57.37 66.04
C GLY A 31 -11.98 56.65 65.23
N ALA A 32 -10.76 57.19 65.28
CA ALA A 32 -9.57 56.69 64.59
C ALA A 32 -9.20 55.20 64.83
N GLU A 33 -9.83 54.51 65.80
CA GLU A 33 -9.69 53.06 66.03
C GLU A 33 -10.48 52.18 65.04
N TYR A 34 -11.57 52.66 64.44
CA TYR A 34 -12.41 51.86 63.53
C TYR A 34 -11.86 51.77 62.10
N ALA A 35 -11.17 52.83 61.65
CA ALA A 35 -10.50 52.87 60.34
C ALA A 35 -9.42 51.79 60.18
N GLY A 36 -8.70 51.45 61.26
CA GLY A 36 -7.70 50.38 61.27
C GLY A 36 -8.30 48.98 61.13
N ARG A 37 -9.53 48.75 61.62
CA ARG A 37 -10.23 47.47 61.51
C ARG A 37 -10.81 47.24 60.11
N GLY A 38 -11.30 48.29 59.46
CA GLY A 38 -11.75 48.28 58.06
C GLY A 38 -10.62 47.97 57.07
N SER A 39 -9.45 48.60 57.24
CA SER A 39 -8.26 48.31 56.40
C SER A 39 -7.84 46.85 56.50
N ARG A 40 -7.75 46.30 57.72
CA ARG A 40 -7.41 44.88 57.95
C ARG A 40 -8.41 43.91 57.29
N LYS A 41 -9.71 44.24 57.27
CA LYS A 41 -10.74 43.44 56.59
C LYS A 41 -10.57 43.48 55.07
N ARG A 42 -10.26 44.66 54.51
CA ARG A 42 -10.00 44.85 53.07
C ARG A 42 -8.73 44.15 52.61
N ASP A 43 -7.65 44.22 53.39
CA ASP A 43 -6.39 43.51 53.11
C ASP A 43 -6.58 41.99 53.18
N LYS A 44 -7.35 41.49 54.16
CA LYS A 44 -7.70 40.06 54.24
C LYS A 44 -8.53 39.60 53.05
N LYS A 45 -9.53 40.37 52.60
CA LYS A 45 -10.32 40.09 51.39
C LYS A 45 -9.45 40.09 50.12
N ARG A 46 -8.46 40.99 50.02
CA ARG A 46 -7.50 41.05 48.90
C ARG A 46 -6.59 39.82 48.89
N GLN A 47 -6.07 39.41 50.04
CA GLN A 47 -5.25 38.21 50.18
C GLN A 47 -6.04 36.93 49.84
N GLU A 48 -7.30 36.83 50.28
CA GLU A 48 -8.17 35.70 49.96
C GLU A 48 -8.49 35.61 48.46
N ARG A 49 -8.79 36.75 47.81
CA ARG A 49 -8.98 36.80 46.34
C ARG A 49 -7.71 36.46 45.55
N GLU A 50 -6.54 36.80 46.08
CA GLU A 50 -5.26 36.44 45.47
C GLU A 50 -4.96 34.95 45.66
N ALA A 51 -5.18 34.40 46.85
CA ALA A 51 -5.07 32.97 47.12
C ALA A 51 -6.04 32.14 46.26
N GLN A 52 -7.28 32.61 46.08
CA GLN A 52 -8.26 31.95 45.21
C GLN A 52 -7.80 31.94 43.74
N ARG A 53 -7.27 33.06 43.23
CA ARG A 53 -6.72 33.12 41.86
C ARG A 53 -5.50 32.23 41.68
N GLN A 54 -4.61 32.16 42.67
CA GLN A 54 -3.45 31.26 42.63
C GLN A 54 -3.87 29.80 42.68
N ALA A 55 -4.85 29.44 43.50
CA ALA A 55 -5.38 28.07 43.56
C ALA A 55 -6.08 27.67 42.25
N GLU A 56 -6.85 28.58 41.64
CA GLU A 56 -7.49 28.33 40.35
C GLU A 56 -6.45 28.18 39.23
N GLN A 57 -5.43 29.03 39.20
CA GLN A 57 -4.36 28.94 38.21
C GLN A 57 -3.57 27.63 38.38
N ALA A 58 -3.22 27.24 39.60
CA ALA A 58 -2.55 25.97 39.87
C ALA A 58 -3.41 24.76 39.45
N ALA A 59 -4.73 24.82 39.63
CA ALA A 59 -5.64 23.77 39.17
C ALA A 59 -5.72 23.70 37.64
N ARG A 60 -5.74 24.85 36.95
CA ARG A 60 -5.70 24.93 35.47
C ARG A 60 -4.39 24.40 34.93
N ASP A 61 -3.25 24.82 35.49
CA ASP A 61 -1.93 24.37 35.08
C ASP A 61 -1.75 22.87 35.34
N SER A 62 -2.25 22.34 36.46
CA SER A 62 -2.24 20.89 36.73
C SER A 62 -3.08 20.10 35.72
N ARG A 63 -4.21 20.66 35.27
CA ARG A 63 -5.05 20.03 34.25
C ARG A 63 -4.41 20.12 32.85
N GLN A 64 -3.75 21.23 32.55
CA GLN A 64 -3.07 21.44 31.27
C GLN A 64 -1.83 20.56 31.14
N THR A 65 -0.96 20.54 32.15
CA THR A 65 0.23 19.67 32.18
C THR A 65 -0.10 18.18 32.02
N LYS A 66 -1.20 17.71 32.61
CA LYS A 66 -1.68 16.33 32.39
C LYS A 66 -2.12 16.09 30.95
N GLN A 67 -2.92 17.00 30.39
CA GLN A 67 -3.38 16.90 28.99
C GLN A 67 -2.21 16.94 28.01
N ASP A 68 -1.26 17.85 28.23
CA ASP A 68 -0.08 17.99 27.38
C ASP A 68 0.79 16.74 27.42
N ARG A 69 0.98 16.12 28.60
CA ARG A 69 1.68 14.83 28.71
C ARG A 69 0.99 13.71 27.94
N TYR A 70 -0.34 13.63 27.98
CA TYR A 70 -1.08 12.61 27.21
C TYR A 70 -1.01 12.87 25.71
N ALA A 71 -1.08 14.14 25.29
CA ALA A 71 -0.97 14.54 23.90
C ALA A 71 0.43 14.27 23.35
N GLU A 72 1.48 14.58 24.11
CA GLU A 72 2.88 14.31 23.76
C GLU A 72 3.14 12.80 23.63
N MET A 73 2.64 11.99 24.59
CA MET A 73 2.75 10.53 24.51
C MET A 73 2.02 9.94 23.30
N ARG A 74 0.88 10.52 22.91
CA ARG A 74 0.15 10.14 21.69
C ARG A 74 0.95 10.47 20.44
N ARG A 75 1.43 11.72 20.32
CA ARG A 75 2.24 12.15 19.18
C ARG A 75 3.51 11.33 19.04
N ARG A 76 4.22 11.09 20.13
CA ARG A 76 5.43 10.26 20.13
C ARG A 76 5.17 8.83 19.64
N LYS A 77 4.05 8.23 20.04
CA LYS A 77 3.66 6.88 19.61
C LYS A 77 3.26 6.84 18.13
N ASP A 78 2.61 7.88 17.64
CA ASP A 78 2.25 8.00 16.23
C ASP A 78 3.49 8.25 15.36
N GLU A 79 4.42 9.09 15.81
CA GLU A 79 5.72 9.32 15.17
C GLU A 79 6.60 8.07 15.14
N GLU A 80 6.62 7.28 16.23
CA GLU A 80 7.33 5.99 16.29
C GLU A 80 6.75 4.98 15.29
N ARG A 81 5.42 4.89 15.17
CA ARG A 81 4.74 4.03 14.20
C ARG A 81 5.05 4.45 12.77
N GLU A 82 4.99 5.74 12.49
CA GLU A 82 5.30 6.26 11.16
C GLU A 82 6.78 6.03 10.81
N ALA A 83 7.69 6.17 11.77
CA ALA A 83 9.11 5.88 11.57
C ALA A 83 9.36 4.38 11.32
N GLU A 84 8.71 3.50 12.07
CA GLU A 84 8.80 2.04 11.87
C GLU A 84 8.23 1.62 10.51
N GLU A 85 7.07 2.16 10.12
CA GLU A 85 6.47 1.90 8.80
C GLU A 85 7.38 2.39 7.67
N ARG A 86 7.99 3.57 7.82
CA ARG A 86 8.92 4.12 6.83
C ARG A 86 10.19 3.28 6.71
N GLN A 87 10.74 2.78 7.81
CA GLN A 87 11.88 1.86 7.79
C GLN A 87 11.52 0.54 7.09
N LEU A 88 10.34 -0.01 7.37
CA LEU A 88 9.87 -1.24 6.73
C LEU A 88 9.62 -1.06 5.24
N GLU A 89 9.06 0.09 4.82
CA GLU A 89 8.88 0.41 3.40
C GLU A 89 10.21 0.58 2.67
N GLU A 90 11.18 1.27 3.29
CA GLU A 90 12.53 1.41 2.74
C GLU A 90 13.24 0.07 2.61
N GLU A 91 13.12 -0.81 3.61
CA GLU A 91 13.69 -2.16 3.55
C GLU A 91 13.01 -3.03 2.48
N ALA A 92 11.67 -2.97 2.38
CA ALA A 92 10.91 -3.69 1.36
C ALA A 92 11.30 -3.21 -0.05
N ARG A 93 11.43 -1.90 -0.24
CA ARG A 93 11.86 -1.31 -1.52
C ARG A 93 13.31 -1.70 -1.85
N ALA A 94 14.20 -1.71 -0.87
CA ALA A 94 15.59 -2.15 -1.06
C ALA A 94 15.66 -3.64 -1.41
N ARG A 95 14.82 -4.47 -0.80
CA ARG A 95 14.71 -5.90 -1.12
C ARG A 95 14.18 -6.11 -2.54
N GLN A 96 13.11 -5.42 -2.92
CA GLN A 96 12.57 -5.47 -4.28
C GLN A 96 13.61 -5.04 -5.32
N ALA A 97 14.34 -3.94 -5.07
CA ALA A 97 15.40 -3.50 -5.97
C ALA A 97 16.55 -4.52 -6.11
N ARG A 98 16.90 -5.24 -5.03
CA ARG A 98 17.90 -6.33 -5.08
C ARG A 98 17.39 -7.54 -5.84
N GLU A 99 16.13 -7.93 -5.62
CA GLU A 99 15.49 -9.05 -6.34
C GLU A 99 15.32 -8.72 -7.83
N GLU A 100 14.91 -7.51 -8.18
CA GLU A 100 14.81 -7.05 -9.57
C GLU A 100 16.19 -6.98 -10.25
N ALA A 101 17.22 -6.50 -9.57
CA ALA A 101 18.58 -6.49 -10.10
C ALA A 101 19.12 -7.91 -10.32
N ALA A 102 18.85 -8.85 -9.40
CA ALA A 102 19.21 -10.25 -9.56
C ALA A 102 18.44 -10.89 -10.73
N ALA A 103 17.13 -10.66 -10.82
CA ALA A 103 16.29 -11.16 -11.90
C ALA A 103 16.71 -10.58 -13.26
N ALA A 104 17.14 -9.32 -13.33
CA ALA A 104 17.65 -8.71 -14.56
C ALA A 104 18.96 -9.37 -15.04
N LEU A 105 19.87 -9.70 -14.12
CA LEU A 105 21.11 -10.42 -14.46
C LEU A 105 20.82 -11.87 -14.88
N GLU A 106 19.89 -12.54 -14.20
CA GLU A 106 19.43 -13.88 -14.60
C GLU A 106 18.73 -13.86 -15.96
N PHE A 107 17.92 -12.83 -16.22
CA PHE A 107 17.28 -12.62 -17.51
C PHE A 107 18.30 -12.38 -18.61
N GLU A 108 19.33 -11.56 -18.38
CA GLU A 108 20.39 -11.33 -19.37
C GLU A 108 21.19 -12.61 -19.65
N LYS A 109 21.51 -13.39 -18.61
CA LYS A 109 22.14 -14.70 -18.75
C LYS A 109 21.28 -15.65 -19.59
N TRP A 110 20.00 -15.81 -19.25
CA TRP A 110 19.08 -16.66 -20.00
C TRP A 110 18.81 -16.11 -21.39
N LYS A 111 18.82 -14.80 -21.61
CA LYS A 111 18.71 -14.22 -22.95
C LYS A 111 19.93 -14.52 -23.81
N GLY A 112 21.12 -14.64 -23.21
CA GLY A 112 22.33 -15.11 -23.89
C GLY A 112 22.32 -16.62 -24.17
N GLU A 113 21.76 -17.42 -23.26
CA GLU A 113 21.63 -18.88 -23.42
C GLU A 113 20.46 -19.26 -24.35
N ILE A 114 19.38 -18.48 -24.35
CA ILE A 114 18.23 -18.59 -25.25
C ILE A 114 18.55 -17.74 -26.48
N SER A 115 19.50 -18.20 -27.28
CA SER A 115 19.58 -17.79 -28.68
C SER A 115 18.38 -18.41 -29.39
N ILE A 116 17.39 -17.59 -29.72
CA ILE A 116 16.39 -17.97 -30.71
C ILE A 116 17.14 -17.93 -32.03
N ASP A 117 17.61 -19.10 -32.50
CA ASP A 117 17.97 -19.25 -33.90
C ASP A 117 16.75 -18.81 -34.71
N ALA A 118 16.83 -17.64 -35.32
CA ALA A 118 15.90 -17.19 -36.35
C ALA A 118 16.14 -17.98 -37.66
N GLU A 119 16.59 -19.23 -37.54
CA GLU A 119 17.10 -20.08 -38.60
C GLU A 119 16.73 -21.55 -38.31
N GLY A 120 15.43 -21.80 -38.20
CA GLY A 120 14.83 -22.92 -38.90
C GLY A 120 13.88 -22.30 -39.92
N THR A 121 13.92 -22.56 -41.22
CA THR A 121 14.22 -23.83 -41.86
C THR A 121 14.15 -23.59 -43.38
N THR A 122 15.21 -23.82 -44.16
CA THR A 122 15.00 -23.97 -45.62
C THR A 122 16.09 -24.77 -46.33
N GLU A 123 17.36 -24.72 -45.88
CA GLU A 123 18.43 -25.40 -46.63
C GLU A 123 18.77 -26.79 -46.07
N ASN A 124 18.84 -26.98 -44.73
CA ASN A 124 19.09 -28.30 -44.15
C ASN A 124 17.89 -29.25 -44.28
N ASP A 125 16.67 -28.76 -44.07
CA ASP A 125 15.46 -29.57 -44.29
C ASP A 125 15.28 -29.94 -45.76
N ALA A 126 15.66 -29.09 -46.73
CA ALA A 126 15.54 -29.46 -48.14
C ALA A 126 16.47 -30.64 -48.49
N GLN A 127 17.69 -30.65 -47.95
CA GLN A 127 18.64 -31.75 -48.14
C GLN A 127 18.17 -33.01 -47.41
N GLU A 128 17.74 -32.91 -46.14
CA GLU A 128 17.21 -34.05 -45.38
C GLU A 128 15.93 -34.62 -46.01
N ASN A 129 15.03 -33.77 -46.52
CA ASN A 129 13.84 -34.20 -47.25
C ASN A 129 14.19 -34.86 -48.59
N GLN A 130 15.25 -34.40 -49.28
CA GLN A 130 15.72 -35.02 -50.51
C GLN A 130 16.32 -36.41 -50.23
N ASP A 131 17.12 -36.54 -49.18
CA ASP A 131 17.72 -37.81 -48.76
C ASP A 131 16.64 -38.82 -48.32
N LEU A 132 15.62 -38.37 -47.56
CA LEU A 132 14.46 -39.18 -47.19
C LEU A 132 13.64 -39.66 -48.40
N LEU A 133 13.55 -38.87 -49.48
CA LEU A 133 12.88 -39.27 -50.71
C LEU A 133 13.69 -40.31 -51.50
N SER A 134 15.02 -40.19 -51.56
CA SER A 134 15.86 -41.23 -52.18
C SER A 134 15.72 -42.57 -51.45
N ASP A 135 15.76 -42.57 -50.12
CA ASP A 135 15.61 -43.77 -49.31
C ASP A 135 14.24 -44.42 -49.50
N PHE A 136 13.18 -43.60 -49.60
CA PHE A 136 11.83 -44.05 -49.90
C PHE A 136 11.73 -44.79 -51.23
N VAL A 137 12.35 -44.24 -52.29
CA VAL A 137 12.37 -44.86 -53.62
C VAL A 137 13.23 -46.14 -53.64
N GLU A 138 14.37 -46.13 -52.98
CA GLU A 138 15.23 -47.32 -52.87
C GLU A 138 14.53 -48.48 -52.17
N TYR A 139 13.81 -48.19 -51.09
CA TYR A 139 13.06 -49.20 -50.35
C TYR A 139 12.01 -49.87 -51.24
N ILE A 140 11.21 -49.09 -51.97
CA ILE A 140 10.21 -49.62 -52.92
C ILE A 140 10.89 -50.45 -54.02
N LYS A 141 12.06 -50.02 -54.53
CA LYS A 141 12.80 -50.77 -55.56
C LYS A 141 13.34 -52.11 -55.06
N LYS A 142 13.78 -52.19 -53.79
CA LYS A 142 14.30 -53.41 -53.16
C LYS A 142 13.18 -54.43 -52.92
N HIS A 143 11.95 -53.97 -52.67
CA HIS A 143 10.81 -54.82 -52.34
C HIS A 143 9.77 -54.87 -53.47
N LYS A 144 9.67 -56.02 -54.16
CA LYS A 144 8.79 -56.21 -55.32
C LYS A 144 7.29 -55.93 -55.08
N CYS A 145 6.82 -56.09 -53.85
CA CYS A 145 5.45 -55.74 -53.43
C CYS A 145 5.52 -55.32 -51.96
N VAL A 146 5.03 -54.12 -51.64
CA VAL A 146 5.02 -53.56 -50.29
C VAL A 146 3.60 -53.07 -49.97
N PRO A 147 2.99 -53.53 -48.86
CA PRO A 147 1.73 -52.95 -48.39
C PRO A 147 1.98 -51.53 -47.87
N LEU A 148 1.06 -50.61 -48.18
CA LEU A 148 1.21 -49.18 -47.88
C LEU A 148 1.29 -48.86 -46.38
N GLU A 149 0.73 -49.74 -45.54
CA GLU A 149 0.76 -49.64 -44.08
C GLU A 149 2.17 -49.85 -43.53
N ASP A 150 2.91 -50.83 -44.07
CA ASP A 150 4.29 -51.12 -43.66
C ASP A 150 5.25 -50.04 -44.15
N LEU A 151 5.02 -49.53 -45.37
CA LEU A 151 5.79 -48.41 -45.90
C LEU A 151 5.59 -47.13 -45.07
N ALA A 152 4.35 -46.89 -44.61
CA ALA A 152 4.03 -45.79 -43.72
C ALA A 152 4.72 -45.95 -42.35
N ALA A 153 4.78 -47.18 -41.82
CA ALA A 153 5.45 -47.48 -40.57
C ALA A 153 6.97 -47.24 -40.63
N GLU A 154 7.63 -47.66 -41.71
CA GLU A 154 9.08 -47.53 -41.90
C GLU A 154 9.52 -46.06 -41.95
N PHE A 155 8.78 -45.23 -42.70
CA PHE A 155 9.09 -43.81 -42.88
C PHE A 155 8.35 -42.89 -41.88
N ARG A 156 7.59 -43.46 -40.93
CA ARG A 156 6.76 -42.74 -39.95
C ARG A 156 5.80 -41.73 -40.58
N LEU A 157 5.26 -42.06 -41.75
CA LEU A 157 4.32 -41.22 -42.50
C LEU A 157 2.89 -41.70 -42.30
N ARG A 158 1.92 -40.87 -42.66
CA ARG A 158 0.53 -41.34 -42.76
C ARG A 158 0.38 -42.17 -44.05
N THR A 159 -0.44 -43.22 -44.04
CA THR A 159 -0.69 -44.04 -45.25
C THR A 159 -1.14 -43.19 -46.45
N GLN A 160 -1.93 -42.14 -46.21
CA GLN A 160 -2.36 -41.20 -47.25
C GLN A 160 -1.18 -40.40 -47.85
N GLU A 161 -0.16 -40.08 -47.06
CA GLU A 161 1.04 -39.40 -47.55
C GLU A 161 1.88 -40.33 -48.42
N CYS A 162 1.99 -41.62 -48.06
CA CYS A 162 2.60 -42.63 -48.93
C CYS A 162 1.88 -42.73 -50.27
N ILE A 163 0.55 -42.75 -50.28
CA ILE A 163 -0.25 -42.73 -51.52
C ILE A 163 0.09 -41.50 -52.36
N ASN A 164 0.02 -40.31 -51.75
CA ASN A 164 0.28 -39.05 -52.48
C ASN A 164 1.70 -39.00 -53.06
N ARG A 165 2.71 -39.46 -52.30
CA ARG A 165 4.11 -39.51 -52.76
C ARG A 165 4.27 -40.51 -53.92
N ILE A 166 3.68 -41.70 -53.82
CA ILE A 166 3.73 -42.71 -54.89
C ILE A 166 3.03 -42.20 -56.15
N THR A 167 1.82 -41.65 -56.04
CA THR A 167 1.11 -41.08 -57.19
C THR A 167 1.88 -39.93 -57.84
N SER A 168 2.57 -39.12 -57.04
CA SER A 168 3.44 -38.07 -57.57
C SER A 168 4.61 -38.66 -58.35
N LEU A 169 5.27 -39.70 -57.82
CA LEU A 169 6.36 -40.41 -58.50
C LEU A 169 5.88 -41.06 -59.82
N GLU A 170 4.76 -41.77 -59.79
CA GLU A 170 4.15 -42.38 -60.98
C GLU A 170 3.78 -41.34 -62.05
N SER A 171 3.38 -40.14 -61.62
CA SER A 171 3.09 -39.03 -62.55
C SER A 171 4.34 -38.43 -63.19
N MET A 172 5.50 -38.54 -62.51
CA MET A 172 6.79 -38.03 -62.99
C MET A 172 7.54 -39.02 -63.89
N GLY A 173 7.17 -40.31 -63.88
CA GLY A 173 7.69 -41.37 -64.77
C GLY A 173 8.70 -42.28 -64.10
#